data_AF-A0A735J1R5-F1
#
_entry.id   AF-A0A735J1R5-F1
#
_cell.length_a   1.000
_cell.length_b   1.000
_cell.length_c   1.000
_cell.angle_alpha   90.00
_cell.angle_beta   90.00
_cell.angle_gamma   90.00
#
_symmetry.space_group_name_H-M   'P 1'
#
loop_
_entity.id
_entity.type
_entity.pdbx_description
1 polymer ?
#
loop_
_entity_poly.entity_id
_entity_poly.type
_entity_poly.pdbx_seq_one_letter_code
_entity_poly.pdbx_strand_id
1 'polypeptide(L)'
;MTTITSKFTKERLIDWAVVAVAERVRDLKDAPESVEAAANLKLAEITLASLTAEPVAWTDEEELRDLRKVGFCEMFSVEPISKDADMLRVIPLYRHAQPAPVVPDAYVRDERGRMMLNGICEPKIGFGSGWNACRAAMLQAGDTVRDLSTPVDPQVAEYEQNVMQAGNSPVIPDGYALVPVEPTDEMIAAAMNCEDVLFNSDESFCVQFGNIYAAMLAAAPQQEVK
;
A
#
# COMPACT_ATOMS: atom_id res chain seq x y z
N MET A 1 13.79 14.86 -21.58
CA MET A 1 12.50 14.31 -21.12
C MET A 1 12.60 14.17 -19.62
N THR A 2 12.00 15.08 -18.87
CA THR A 2 12.10 15.11 -17.41
C THR A 2 10.89 14.34 -16.87
N THR A 3 11.14 13.12 -16.40
CA THR A 3 10.15 12.26 -15.76
C THR A 3 9.68 12.91 -14.46
N ILE A 4 8.48 13.48 -14.44
CA ILE A 4 7.84 13.94 -13.20
C ILE A 4 7.23 12.71 -12.52
N THR A 5 8.07 11.93 -11.86
CA THR A 5 7.65 10.94 -10.85
C THR A 5 8.14 11.43 -9.50
N SER A 6 7.39 12.36 -8.91
CA SER A 6 7.55 12.72 -7.49
C SER A 6 6.30 12.24 -6.77
N LYS A 7 6.52 11.35 -5.80
CA LYS A 7 5.51 10.64 -5.01
C LYS A 7 4.54 11.63 -4.34
N PHE A 8 3.29 11.66 -4.78
CA PHE A 8 2.22 12.33 -4.04
C PHE A 8 1.75 11.43 -2.91
N THR A 9 1.87 11.89 -1.66
CA THR A 9 1.28 11.20 -0.51
C THR A 9 -0.20 11.57 -0.38
N LYS A 10 -0.98 10.74 0.31
CA LYS A 10 -2.42 10.98 0.53
C LYS A 10 -2.67 12.33 1.20
N GLU A 11 -1.84 12.70 2.16
CA GLU A 11 -1.92 13.95 2.91
C GLU A 11 -1.72 15.15 1.98
N ARG A 12 -0.72 15.08 1.10
CA ARG A 12 -0.48 16.13 0.09
C ARG A 12 -1.65 16.27 -0.89
N LEU A 13 -2.31 15.17 -1.24
CA LEU A 13 -3.50 15.20 -2.09
C LEU A 13 -4.70 15.80 -1.35
N ILE A 14 -4.85 15.54 -0.05
CA ILE A 14 -5.88 16.17 0.78
C ILE A 14 -5.65 17.68 0.84
N ASP A 15 -4.42 18.13 1.13
CA ASP A 15 -4.08 19.55 1.17
C ASP A 15 -4.44 20.25 -0.15
N TRP A 16 -4.12 19.61 -1.27
CA TRP A 16 -4.45 20.11 -2.60
C TRP A 16 -5.96 20.13 -2.86
N ALA A 17 -6.69 19.10 -2.44
CA ALA A 17 -8.14 19.05 -2.59
C ALA A 17 -8.83 20.17 -1.78
N VAL A 18 -8.32 20.50 -0.58
CA VAL A 18 -8.80 21.64 0.22
C VAL A 18 -8.62 22.95 -0.54
N VAL A 19 -7.43 23.19 -1.10
CA VAL A 19 -7.15 24.40 -1.90
C VAL A 19 -8.06 24.45 -3.14
N ALA A 20 -8.23 23.33 -3.84
CA ALA A 20 -9.07 23.23 -5.02
C ALA A 20 -10.53 23.57 -4.72
N VAL A 21 -11.10 23.10 -3.61
CA VAL A 21 -12.45 23.49 -3.16
C VAL A 21 -12.53 25.01 -2.96
N ALA A 22 -11.56 25.59 -2.25
CA ALA A 22 -11.56 27.04 -1.98
C ALA A 22 -11.46 27.90 -3.25
N GLU A 23 -10.70 27.44 -4.26
CA GLU A 23 -10.66 28.06 -5.59
C GLU A 23 -12.01 27.97 -6.30
N ARG A 24 -12.60 26.77 -6.39
CA ARG A 24 -13.87 26.60 -7.09
C ARG A 24 -15.03 27.34 -6.43
N VAL A 25 -14.99 27.53 -5.11
CA VAL A 25 -15.93 28.42 -4.40
C VAL A 25 -15.79 29.87 -4.88
N ARG A 26 -14.56 30.36 -5.12
CA ARG A 26 -14.34 31.70 -5.68
C ARG A 26 -14.85 31.79 -7.11
N ASP A 27 -14.53 30.81 -7.95
CA ASP A 27 -14.98 30.78 -9.35
C ASP A 27 -16.53 30.82 -9.45
N LEU A 28 -17.23 30.07 -8.58
CA LEU A 28 -18.69 30.09 -8.53
C LEU A 28 -19.25 31.42 -8.01
N LYS A 29 -18.57 32.10 -7.08
CA LYS A 29 -18.98 33.44 -6.63
C LYS A 29 -18.88 34.47 -7.75
N ASP A 30 -17.84 34.39 -8.58
CA ASP A 30 -17.63 35.28 -9.71
C ASP A 30 -18.61 35.01 -10.86
N ALA A 31 -19.10 33.77 -10.99
CA ALA A 31 -20.08 33.36 -11.99
C ALA A 31 -21.19 32.46 -11.40
N PRO A 32 -22.16 33.01 -10.64
CA PRO A 32 -23.13 32.23 -9.87
C PRO A 32 -24.10 31.40 -10.72
N GLU A 33 -24.34 31.79 -11.97
CA GLU A 33 -25.19 31.04 -12.90
C GLU A 33 -24.41 30.02 -13.74
N SER A 34 -23.09 29.93 -13.55
CA SER A 34 -22.25 28.98 -14.30
C SER A 34 -22.46 27.55 -13.79
N VAL A 35 -23.12 26.75 -14.62
CA VAL A 35 -23.26 25.29 -14.40
C VAL A 35 -21.90 24.61 -14.29
N GLU A 36 -20.91 25.06 -15.07
CA GLU A 36 -19.55 24.53 -15.04
C GLU A 36 -18.85 24.83 -13.70
N ALA A 37 -18.96 26.06 -13.19
CA ALA A 37 -18.36 26.42 -11.91
C ALA A 37 -19.00 25.62 -10.75
N ALA A 38 -20.33 25.45 -10.79
CA ALA A 38 -21.06 24.66 -9.80
C ALA A 38 -20.67 23.17 -9.85
N ALA A 39 -20.58 22.59 -11.04
CA ALA A 39 -20.15 21.20 -11.24
C ALA A 39 -18.72 20.97 -10.76
N ASN A 40 -17.80 21.89 -11.09
CA ASN A 40 -16.40 21.80 -10.69
C ASN A 40 -16.21 21.93 -9.17
N LEU A 41 -16.98 22.80 -8.51
CA LEU A 41 -17.01 22.85 -7.05
C LEU A 41 -17.48 21.51 -6.48
N LYS A 42 -18.57 20.95 -7.02
CA LYS A 42 -19.10 19.69 -6.49
C LYS A 42 -18.14 18.52 -6.65
N LEU A 43 -17.43 18.48 -7.77
CA LEU A 43 -16.37 17.50 -8.01
C LEU A 43 -15.23 17.62 -6.99
N ALA A 44 -14.79 18.85 -6.69
CA ALA A 44 -13.74 19.08 -5.70
C ALA A 44 -14.18 18.67 -4.29
N GLU A 45 -15.42 18.96 -3.90
CA GLU A 45 -16.01 18.55 -2.62
C GLU A 45 -16.07 17.01 -2.49
N ILE A 46 -16.54 16.31 -3.53
CA ILE A 46 -16.60 14.85 -3.55
C ILE A 46 -15.20 14.25 -3.45
N THR A 47 -14.22 14.83 -4.17
CA THR A 47 -12.83 14.38 -4.13
C THR A 47 -12.26 14.52 -2.71
N LEU A 48 -12.45 15.68 -2.07
CA LEU A 48 -12.00 15.91 -0.71
C LEU A 48 -12.65 14.92 0.27
N ALA A 49 -13.98 14.77 0.20
CA ALA A 49 -14.73 13.84 1.05
C ALA A 49 -14.28 12.38 0.87
N SER A 50 -13.92 11.99 -0.36
CA SER A 50 -13.43 10.64 -0.65
C SER A 50 -12.02 10.41 -0.09
N LEU A 51 -11.15 11.42 -0.16
CA LEU A 51 -9.79 11.35 0.38
C LEU A 51 -9.77 11.34 1.92
N THR A 52 -10.73 12.01 2.57
CA THR A 52 -10.82 12.10 4.03
C THR A 52 -11.79 11.09 4.65
N ALA A 53 -12.40 10.22 3.86
CA ALA A 53 -13.32 9.21 4.36
C ALA A 53 -12.61 8.23 5.31
N GLU A 54 -13.27 7.93 6.44
CA GLU A 54 -12.87 6.91 7.39
C GLU A 54 -13.69 5.63 7.19
N PRO A 55 -13.08 4.45 7.32
CA PRO A 55 -13.80 3.19 7.23
C PRO A 55 -14.76 3.03 8.41
N VAL A 56 -15.83 2.27 8.21
CA VAL A 56 -16.86 1.99 9.21
C VAL A 56 -16.87 0.55 9.68
N ALA A 57 -16.28 -0.33 8.87
CA ALA A 57 -16.02 -1.73 9.16
C ALA A 57 -14.83 -2.16 8.30
N TRP A 58 -14.38 -3.40 8.46
CA TRP A 58 -13.52 -4.07 7.51
C TRP A 58 -14.00 -5.49 7.27
N THR A 59 -13.48 -6.11 6.23
CA THR A 59 -13.69 -7.53 5.88
C THR A 59 -12.40 -8.06 5.27
N ASP A 60 -12.37 -9.32 4.84
CA ASP A 60 -11.23 -9.90 4.15
C ASP A 60 -11.62 -10.58 2.82
N GLU A 61 -10.62 -11.10 2.11
CA GLU A 61 -10.83 -11.74 0.81
C GLU A 61 -11.64 -13.06 0.90
N GLU A 62 -11.53 -13.79 2.01
CA GLU A 62 -12.24 -15.06 2.20
C GLU A 62 -13.73 -14.79 2.42
N GLU A 63 -14.07 -13.80 3.26
CA GLU A 63 -15.44 -13.37 3.51
C GLU A 63 -16.10 -12.81 2.23
N LEU A 64 -15.37 -12.04 1.42
CA LEU A 64 -15.88 -11.56 0.12
C LEU A 64 -16.07 -12.69 -0.91
N ARG A 65 -15.27 -13.76 -0.83
CA ARG A 65 -15.44 -14.95 -1.67
C ARG A 65 -16.70 -15.71 -1.27
N ASP A 66 -16.95 -15.84 0.02
CA ASP A 66 -18.15 -16.51 0.55
C ASP A 66 -19.41 -15.68 0.27
N LEU A 67 -19.33 -14.36 0.26
CA LEU A 67 -20.43 -13.49 -0.16
C LEU A 67 -20.92 -13.86 -1.55
N ARG A 68 -19.98 -14.13 -2.46
CA ARG A 68 -20.27 -14.43 -3.87
C ARG A 68 -20.78 -15.86 -4.06
N LYS A 69 -20.28 -16.81 -3.27
CA LYS A 69 -20.63 -18.24 -3.39
C LYS A 69 -21.93 -18.60 -2.70
N VAL A 70 -22.12 -18.10 -1.47
CA VAL A 70 -23.18 -18.52 -0.57
C VAL A 70 -24.03 -17.37 -0.04
N GLY A 71 -23.72 -16.11 -0.41
CA GLY A 71 -24.51 -14.95 -0.03
C GLY A 71 -24.27 -14.47 1.40
N PHE A 72 -23.15 -14.88 2.03
CA PHE A 72 -22.81 -14.57 3.41
C PHE A 72 -21.41 -14.00 3.52
N CYS A 73 -21.22 -12.98 4.35
CA CYS A 73 -19.95 -12.30 4.59
C CYS A 73 -19.97 -11.72 6.00
N GLU A 74 -18.92 -11.99 6.77
CA GLU A 74 -18.70 -11.32 8.04
C GLU A 74 -18.11 -9.91 7.84
N MET A 75 -18.57 -9.01 8.70
CA MET A 75 -18.08 -7.63 8.77
C MET A 75 -17.52 -7.42 10.17
N PHE A 76 -16.31 -6.88 10.23
CA PHE A 76 -15.58 -6.70 11.46
C PHE A 76 -15.49 -5.22 11.85
N SER A 77 -15.44 -4.97 13.16
CA SER A 77 -15.29 -3.62 13.71
C SER A 77 -13.92 -3.04 13.39
N VAL A 78 -13.88 -1.75 13.04
CA VAL A 78 -12.63 -1.02 12.75
C VAL A 78 -11.74 -0.94 14.00
N GLU A 79 -12.35 -0.80 15.18
CA GLU A 79 -11.63 -0.79 16.46
C GLU A 79 -12.41 -1.54 17.55
N PRO A 80 -11.74 -2.42 18.34
CA PRO A 80 -10.40 -2.93 18.09
C PRO A 80 -10.39 -3.90 16.89
N ILE A 81 -9.37 -3.80 16.04
CA ILE A 81 -9.05 -4.88 15.11
C ILE A 81 -8.74 -6.11 15.97
N SER A 82 -9.37 -7.26 15.66
CA SER A 82 -9.11 -8.50 16.40
C SER A 82 -7.61 -8.77 16.45
N LYS A 83 -7.10 -9.22 17.60
CA LYS A 83 -5.68 -9.58 17.79
C LYS A 83 -5.20 -10.65 16.80
N ASP A 84 -6.14 -11.44 16.28
CA ASP A 84 -5.88 -12.54 15.34
C ASP A 84 -6.10 -12.12 13.88
N ALA A 85 -6.44 -10.84 13.62
CA ALA A 85 -6.62 -10.34 12.27
C ALA A 85 -5.29 -10.24 11.54
N ASP A 86 -5.20 -10.88 10.38
CA ASP A 86 -4.11 -10.64 9.45
C ASP A 86 -4.26 -9.24 8.84
N MET A 87 -3.43 -8.31 9.31
CA MET A 87 -3.42 -6.92 8.83
C MET A 87 -3.22 -6.80 7.31
N LEU A 88 -2.63 -7.80 6.65
CA LEU A 88 -2.44 -7.81 5.19
C LEU A 88 -3.73 -8.14 4.43
N ARG A 89 -4.74 -8.67 5.11
CA ARG A 89 -6.04 -9.06 4.54
C ARG A 89 -7.17 -8.10 4.87
N VAL A 90 -6.89 -7.01 5.60
CA VAL A 90 -7.90 -6.03 6.00
C VAL A 90 -8.34 -5.19 4.79
N ILE A 91 -9.59 -5.39 4.38
CA ILE A 91 -10.27 -4.60 3.35
C ILE A 91 -11.21 -3.61 4.04
N PRO A 92 -10.90 -2.30 4.06
CA PRO A 92 -11.74 -1.30 4.69
C PRO A 92 -13.06 -1.10 3.94
N LEU A 93 -14.17 -1.09 4.68
CA LEU A 93 -15.51 -0.82 4.18
C LEU A 93 -15.91 0.60 4.57
N TYR A 94 -16.42 1.37 3.60
CA TYR A 94 -16.82 2.76 3.80
C TYR A 94 -18.35 2.91 3.73
N ARG A 95 -18.90 3.80 4.56
CA ARG A 95 -20.37 4.00 4.70
C ARG A 95 -21.05 4.48 3.42
N HIS A 96 -20.33 5.28 2.64
CA HIS A 96 -20.81 5.81 1.37
C HIS A 96 -20.25 4.96 0.26
N ALA A 97 -21.09 4.58 -0.70
CA ALA A 97 -20.60 4.11 -1.98
C ALA A 97 -19.63 5.17 -2.50
N GLN A 98 -18.35 4.79 -2.66
CA GLN A 98 -17.45 5.59 -3.48
C GLN A 98 -18.20 5.86 -4.79
N PRO A 99 -18.29 7.12 -5.25
CA PRO A 99 -18.98 7.40 -6.51
C PRO A 99 -18.42 6.40 -7.53
N ALA A 100 -19.30 5.53 -8.05
CA ALA A 100 -18.88 4.61 -9.09
C ALA A 100 -18.19 5.44 -10.17
N PRO A 101 -17.05 5.02 -10.74
CA PRO A 101 -16.41 5.75 -11.81
C PRO A 101 -17.43 5.94 -12.94
N VAL A 102 -18.10 7.09 -12.98
CA VAL A 102 -19.03 7.42 -14.04
C VAL A 102 -18.15 7.80 -15.20
N VAL A 103 -17.95 6.84 -16.11
CA VAL A 103 -17.25 7.09 -17.35
C VAL A 103 -18.04 8.16 -18.10
N PRO A 104 -17.46 9.35 -18.33
CA PRO A 104 -18.18 10.43 -19.01
C PRO A 104 -18.59 10.04 -20.44
N ASP A 105 -19.56 10.74 -21.02
CA ASP A 105 -20.05 10.46 -22.38
C ASP A 105 -18.95 10.63 -23.43
N ALA A 106 -19.07 9.89 -24.54
CA ALA A 106 -18.14 10.00 -25.66
C ALA A 106 -18.48 11.21 -26.55
N TYR A 107 -17.46 11.84 -27.12
CA TYR A 107 -17.68 12.73 -28.25
C TYR A 107 -18.12 11.91 -29.47
N VAL A 108 -19.20 12.35 -30.14
CA VAL A 108 -19.75 11.74 -31.35
C VAL A 108 -19.66 12.72 -32.53
N ARG A 109 -19.55 12.23 -33.76
CA ARG A 109 -19.59 13.12 -34.94
C ARG A 109 -21.02 13.45 -35.32
N ASP A 110 -21.29 14.73 -35.59
CA ASP A 110 -22.54 15.15 -36.23
C ASP A 110 -22.53 14.87 -37.74
N GLU A 111 -23.64 15.14 -38.42
CA GLU A 111 -23.80 14.98 -39.88
C GLU A 111 -22.80 15.80 -40.71
N ARG A 112 -22.17 16.81 -40.11
CA ARG A 112 -21.16 17.68 -40.74
C ARG A 112 -19.73 17.28 -40.35
N GLY A 113 -19.57 16.18 -39.62
CA GLY A 113 -18.29 15.65 -39.18
C GLY A 113 -17.68 16.37 -37.98
N ARG A 114 -18.39 17.24 -37.28
CA ARG A 114 -17.90 17.94 -36.08
C ARG A 114 -18.07 17.06 -34.86
N MET A 115 -17.10 17.09 -33.94
CA MET A 115 -17.19 16.35 -32.68
C MET A 115 -18.16 17.08 -31.74
N MET A 116 -19.11 16.35 -31.19
CA MET A 116 -20.16 16.82 -30.30
C MET A 116 -20.15 16.03 -29.00
N LEU A 117 -20.29 16.71 -27.86
CA LEU A 117 -20.55 16.09 -26.56
C LEU A 117 -21.82 16.72 -25.99
N ASN A 118 -22.85 15.91 -25.75
CA ASN A 118 -24.12 16.36 -25.17
C ASN A 118 -24.72 17.60 -25.86
N GLY A 119 -24.66 17.61 -27.19
CA GLY A 119 -25.19 18.69 -28.04
C GLY A 119 -24.27 19.90 -28.19
N ILE A 120 -23.10 19.91 -27.55
CA ILE A 120 -22.13 21.00 -27.64
C ILE A 120 -20.99 20.61 -28.59
N CYS A 121 -20.71 21.48 -29.56
CA CYS A 121 -19.60 21.29 -30.48
C CYS A 121 -18.26 21.48 -29.76
N GLU A 122 -17.31 20.62 -30.07
CA GLU A 122 -15.95 20.64 -29.55
C GLU A 122 -15.32 22.05 -29.69
N PRO A 123 -14.76 22.60 -28.59
CA PRO A 123 -14.21 23.95 -28.59
C PRO A 123 -12.82 24.05 -29.24
N LYS A 124 -12.10 22.93 -29.42
CA LYS A 124 -10.74 22.87 -29.99
C LYS A 124 -10.56 21.60 -30.82
N ILE A 125 -10.13 21.72 -32.07
CA ILE A 125 -9.92 20.58 -32.99
C ILE A 125 -8.99 19.53 -32.36
N GLY A 126 -9.48 18.30 -32.20
CA GLY A 126 -8.70 17.12 -31.80
C GLY A 126 -8.78 16.74 -30.31
N PHE A 127 -9.42 17.56 -29.48
CA PHE A 127 -9.73 17.24 -28.08
C PHE A 127 -10.64 16.01 -27.93
N GLY A 128 -11.68 15.88 -28.74
CA GLY A 128 -12.65 14.78 -28.71
C GLY A 128 -12.02 13.43 -29.03
N SER A 129 -11.01 13.39 -29.90
CA SER A 129 -10.24 12.18 -30.17
C SER A 129 -9.44 11.75 -28.93
N GLY A 130 -8.74 12.69 -28.29
CA GLY A 130 -8.00 12.44 -27.05
C GLY A 130 -8.91 12.04 -25.88
N TRP A 131 -10.05 12.72 -25.74
CA TRP A 131 -11.08 12.40 -24.76
C TRP A 131 -11.61 10.98 -24.93
N ASN A 132 -11.98 10.59 -26.14
CA ASN A 132 -12.48 9.24 -26.42
C ASN A 132 -11.42 8.16 -26.20
N ALA A 133 -10.14 8.45 -26.48
CA ALA A 133 -9.05 7.53 -26.18
C ALA A 133 -8.86 7.34 -24.67
N CYS A 134 -8.84 8.43 -23.88
CA CYS A 134 -8.79 8.35 -22.42
C CYS A 134 -10.02 7.64 -21.83
N ARG A 135 -11.22 7.95 -22.35
CA ARG A 135 -12.47 7.27 -21.96
C ARG A 135 -12.42 5.77 -22.24
N ALA A 136 -11.90 5.37 -23.40
CA ALA A 136 -11.72 3.96 -23.75
C ALA A 136 -10.73 3.27 -22.79
N ALA A 137 -9.64 3.94 -22.41
CA ALA A 137 -8.72 3.43 -21.40
C ALA A 137 -9.38 3.31 -20.01
N MET A 138 -10.23 4.25 -19.61
CA MET A 138 -10.99 4.17 -18.35
C MET A 138 -11.98 2.99 -18.34
N LEU A 139 -12.66 2.74 -19.46
CA LEU A 139 -13.53 1.57 -19.62
C LEU A 139 -12.75 0.27 -19.59
N GLN A 140 -11.63 0.20 -20.32
CA GLN A 140 -10.74 -0.96 -20.29
C GLN A 140 -10.17 -1.21 -18.89
N ALA A 141 -9.83 -0.16 -18.13
CA ALA A 141 -9.38 -0.28 -16.76
C ALA A 141 -10.48 -0.83 -15.82
N GLY A 142 -11.74 -0.47 -16.06
CA GLY A 142 -12.91 -1.01 -15.36
C GLY A 142 -13.25 -2.46 -15.74
N ASP A 143 -13.01 -2.84 -17.00
CA ASP A 143 -13.14 -4.23 -17.47
C ASP A 143 -11.96 -5.10 -16.99
N THR A 144 -10.81 -4.50 -16.68
CA THR A 144 -9.69 -5.15 -15.97
C THR A 144 -9.84 -5.09 -14.45
N VAL A 145 -11.06 -5.16 -13.92
CA VAL A 145 -11.20 -5.87 -12.64
C VAL A 145 -10.68 -7.27 -12.93
N ARG A 146 -9.45 -7.56 -12.50
CA ARG A 146 -8.86 -8.90 -12.60
C ARG A 146 -9.95 -9.89 -12.22
N ASP A 147 -10.27 -10.80 -13.12
CA ASP A 147 -11.06 -11.95 -12.75
C ASP A 147 -10.22 -12.77 -11.78
N LEU A 148 -10.44 -12.55 -10.48
CA LEU A 148 -9.77 -13.23 -9.38
C LEU A 148 -10.04 -14.75 -9.40
N SER A 149 -10.87 -15.25 -10.32
CA SER A 149 -11.03 -16.68 -10.59
C SER A 149 -10.02 -17.25 -11.60
N THR A 150 -9.25 -16.38 -12.28
CA THR A 150 -8.14 -16.83 -13.14
C THR A 150 -6.86 -17.04 -12.32
N PRO A 151 -6.10 -18.12 -12.56
CA PRO A 151 -4.92 -18.44 -11.77
C PRO A 151 -3.91 -17.30 -11.85
N VAL A 152 -3.32 -17.03 -10.70
CA VAL A 152 -2.18 -16.16 -10.49
C VAL A 152 -1.11 -16.40 -11.57
N ASP A 153 -0.66 -15.33 -12.22
CA ASP A 153 0.50 -15.31 -13.13
C ASP A 153 1.63 -16.17 -12.51
N PRO A 154 2.30 -17.10 -13.24
CA PRO A 154 3.27 -18.02 -12.64
C PRO A 154 4.31 -17.36 -11.73
N GLN A 155 4.67 -16.10 -12.01
CA GLN A 155 5.56 -15.29 -11.17
C GLN A 155 4.99 -14.93 -9.78
N VAL A 156 3.68 -14.72 -9.67
CA VAL A 156 3.03 -14.38 -8.38
C VAL A 156 2.72 -15.66 -7.60
N ALA A 157 2.47 -16.80 -8.26
CA ALA A 157 2.37 -18.10 -7.59
C ALA A 157 3.73 -18.53 -7.02
N GLU A 158 4.82 -18.27 -7.75
CA GLU A 158 6.19 -18.46 -7.27
C GLU A 158 6.50 -17.51 -6.10
N TYR A 159 6.01 -16.27 -6.13
CA TYR A 159 6.12 -15.32 -5.01
C TYR A 159 5.34 -15.80 -3.76
N GLU A 160 4.10 -16.25 -3.92
CA GLU A 160 3.28 -16.79 -2.83
C GLU A 160 3.87 -18.08 -2.24
N GLN A 161 4.46 -18.93 -3.09
CA GLN A 161 5.14 -20.15 -2.65
C GLN A 161 6.46 -19.83 -1.92
N ASN A 162 7.19 -18.81 -2.35
CA ASN A 162 8.35 -18.28 -1.65
C ASN A 162 7.98 -17.61 -0.32
N VAL A 163 6.84 -16.91 -0.24
CA VAL A 163 6.32 -16.28 0.98
C VAL A 163 5.78 -17.32 1.96
N MET A 164 5.12 -18.38 1.48
CA MET A 164 4.68 -19.51 2.32
C MET A 164 5.84 -20.39 2.79
N GLN A 165 6.93 -20.52 2.01
CA GLN A 165 8.19 -21.14 2.47
C GLN A 165 8.95 -20.25 3.46
N ALA A 166 8.81 -18.93 3.36
CA ALA A 166 9.37 -17.96 4.31
C ALA A 166 8.64 -17.91 5.66
N GLY A 167 7.64 -18.79 5.86
CA GLY A 167 7.06 -19.11 7.18
C GLY A 167 8.00 -19.87 8.11
N ASN A 168 9.20 -20.24 7.64
CA ASN A 168 10.29 -20.62 8.53
C ASN A 168 11.22 -19.41 8.69
N SER A 169 11.37 -18.99 9.95
CA SER A 169 12.39 -18.07 10.49
C SER A 169 13.60 -17.90 9.56
N PRO A 170 14.07 -16.67 9.27
CA PRO A 170 15.17 -16.43 8.33
C PRO A 170 16.29 -17.43 8.62
N VAL A 171 16.57 -18.29 7.64
CA VAL A 171 17.63 -19.30 7.74
C VAL A 171 18.89 -18.54 8.14
N ILE A 172 19.40 -18.82 9.33
CA ILE A 172 20.64 -18.23 9.83
C ILE A 172 21.72 -18.61 8.81
N PRO A 173 22.38 -17.64 8.14
CA PRO A 173 23.37 -17.99 7.12
C PRO A 173 24.49 -18.84 7.73
N ASP A 174 25.08 -19.73 6.93
CA ASP A 174 26.22 -20.54 7.36
C ASP A 174 27.33 -19.65 7.95
N GLY A 175 27.78 -19.97 9.15
CA GLY A 175 28.77 -19.18 9.90
C GLY A 175 28.20 -18.10 10.82
N TYR A 176 26.86 -17.96 10.89
CA TYR A 176 26.19 -17.08 11.85
C TYR A 176 25.50 -17.89 12.96
N ALA A 177 25.35 -17.29 14.14
CA ALA A 177 24.63 -17.88 15.28
C ALA A 177 23.65 -16.85 15.86
N LEU A 178 22.44 -17.28 16.25
CA LEU A 178 21.51 -16.43 17.00
C LEU A 178 21.98 -16.34 18.44
N VAL A 179 22.23 -15.12 18.90
CA VAL A 179 22.54 -14.81 20.29
C VAL A 179 21.65 -13.66 20.77
N PRO A 180 21.38 -13.56 22.09
CA PRO A 180 20.69 -12.41 22.65
C PRO A 180 21.35 -11.09 22.24
N VAL A 181 20.52 -10.06 21.99
CA VAL A 181 21.01 -8.71 21.66
C VAL A 181 21.85 -8.13 22.80
N GLU A 182 21.42 -8.39 24.04
CA GLU A 182 22.17 -8.06 25.25
C GLU A 182 22.73 -9.36 25.86
N PRO A 183 24.04 -9.45 26.18
CA PRO A 183 24.63 -10.63 26.79
C PRO A 183 23.96 -11.00 28.12
N THR A 184 23.74 -12.30 28.35
CA THR A 184 23.25 -12.78 29.65
C THR A 184 24.35 -12.78 30.71
N ASP A 185 23.95 -12.91 31.97
CA ASP A 185 24.89 -13.02 33.10
C ASP A 185 25.86 -14.21 32.92
N GLU A 186 25.39 -15.33 32.36
CA GLU A 186 26.24 -16.49 32.07
C GLU A 186 27.25 -16.20 30.95
N MET A 187 26.84 -15.48 29.91
CA MET A 187 27.74 -15.05 28.83
C MET A 187 28.82 -14.10 29.36
N ILE A 188 28.44 -13.15 30.23
CA ILE A 188 29.37 -12.22 30.88
C ILE A 188 30.33 -12.98 31.81
N ALA A 189 29.82 -13.92 32.61
CA ALA A 189 30.65 -14.75 33.48
C ALA A 189 31.63 -15.62 32.66
N ALA A 190 31.21 -16.16 31.52
CA ALA A 190 32.09 -16.93 30.64
C ALA A 190 33.21 -16.07 30.04
N ALA A 191 32.89 -14.84 29.63
CA ALA A 191 33.89 -13.87 29.18
C ALA A 191 34.94 -13.57 30.26
N MET A 192 34.49 -13.34 31.51
CA MET A 192 35.38 -13.00 32.62
C MET A 192 36.29 -14.15 33.07
N ASN A 193 35.89 -15.40 32.83
CA ASN A 193 36.61 -16.59 33.29
C ASN A 193 37.42 -17.29 32.17
N CYS A 194 37.41 -16.76 30.95
CA CYS A 194 38.16 -17.36 29.84
C CYS A 194 39.66 -16.99 29.92
N GLU A 195 40.51 -17.85 29.35
CA GLU A 195 41.94 -17.54 29.18
C GLU A 195 42.10 -16.56 28.01
N ASP A 196 41.94 -15.27 28.29
CA ASP A 196 42.02 -14.19 27.31
C ASP A 196 43.33 -13.42 27.36
N VAL A 197 44.14 -13.54 28.42
CA VAL A 197 45.41 -12.79 28.51
C VAL A 197 46.61 -13.67 28.20
N LEU A 198 47.37 -13.30 27.16
CA LEU A 198 48.71 -13.83 26.93
C LEU A 198 49.78 -12.86 27.40
N PHE A 199 50.78 -13.40 28.09
CA PHE A 199 51.98 -12.68 28.50
C PHE A 199 53.11 -12.96 27.51
N ASN A 200 53.66 -11.89 26.95
CA ASN A 200 54.80 -11.95 26.05
C ASN A 200 56.10 -12.00 26.85
N SER A 201 57.20 -12.39 26.20
CA SER A 201 58.53 -12.45 26.81
C SER A 201 59.12 -11.09 27.20
N ASP A 202 58.52 -10.00 26.74
CA ASP A 202 58.91 -8.61 27.01
C ASP A 202 58.06 -7.96 28.11
N GLU A 203 57.39 -8.76 28.95
CA GLU A 203 56.50 -8.33 30.05
C GLU A 203 55.23 -7.57 29.59
N SER A 204 55.00 -7.46 28.28
CA SER A 204 53.72 -6.96 27.74
C SER A 204 52.64 -8.05 27.79
N PHE A 205 51.37 -7.62 27.83
CA PHE A 205 50.24 -8.54 27.74
C PHE A 205 49.34 -8.19 26.57
N CYS A 206 48.71 -9.21 25.99
CA CYS A 206 47.74 -9.08 24.92
C CYS A 206 46.43 -9.74 25.35
N VAL A 207 45.32 -9.01 25.18
CA VAL A 207 43.97 -9.53 25.37
C VAL A 207 43.49 -10.15 24.07
N GLN A 208 43.11 -11.41 24.14
CA GLN A 208 42.58 -12.22 23.07
C GLN A 208 41.06 -12.07 23.01
N PHE A 209 40.59 -10.96 22.44
CA PHE A 209 39.17 -10.69 22.25
C PHE A 209 38.43 -11.82 21.50
N GLY A 210 39.15 -12.59 20.66
CA GLY A 210 38.60 -13.79 20.01
C GLY A 210 38.19 -14.89 20.99
N ASN A 211 38.99 -15.13 22.05
CA ASN A 211 38.68 -16.12 23.08
C ASN A 211 37.49 -15.66 23.93
N ILE A 212 37.46 -14.38 24.27
CA ILE A 212 36.33 -13.76 24.99
C ILE A 212 35.04 -13.96 24.20
N TYR A 213 35.05 -13.61 22.91
CA TYR A 213 33.87 -13.74 22.05
C TYR A 213 33.46 -15.21 21.87
N ALA A 214 34.40 -16.12 21.67
CA ALA A 214 34.13 -17.56 21.59
C ALA A 214 33.51 -18.12 22.88
N ALA A 215 33.99 -17.68 24.06
CA ALA A 215 33.43 -18.07 25.35
C ALA A 215 31.99 -17.56 25.53
N MET A 216 31.73 -16.31 25.11
CA MET A 216 30.37 -15.74 25.14
C MET A 216 29.42 -16.51 24.21
N LEU A 217 29.85 -16.83 22.98
CA LEU A 217 29.05 -17.62 22.04
C LEU A 217 28.75 -19.03 22.55
N ALA A 218 29.71 -19.67 23.22
CA ALA A 218 29.54 -21.00 23.80
C ALA A 218 28.54 -21.02 24.98
N ALA A 219 28.45 -19.91 25.72
CA ALA A 219 27.51 -19.74 26.83
C ALA A 219 26.15 -19.16 26.41
N ALA A 220 25.98 -18.81 25.13
CA ALA A 220 24.73 -18.23 24.64
C ALA A 220 23.58 -19.26 24.69
N PRO A 221 22.36 -18.85 25.10
CA PRO A 221 21.21 -19.74 25.16
C PRO A 221 20.83 -20.21 23.76
N GLN A 222 20.81 -21.53 23.54
CA GLN A 222 20.36 -22.12 22.28
C GLN A 222 18.83 -22.22 22.29
N GLN A 223 18.18 -21.85 21.17
CA GLN A 223 16.75 -22.09 21.01
C GLN A 223 16.48 -23.60 21.10
N GLU A 224 15.68 -24.02 22.09
CA GLU A 224 15.17 -25.39 22.13
C GLU A 224 14.32 -25.63 20.87
N VAL A 225 14.77 -26.54 20.01
CA VAL A 225 14.00 -27.01 18.87
C VAL A 225 12.80 -27.76 19.44
N LYS A 226 11.61 -27.16 19.31
CA LYS A 226 10.34 -27.77 19.70
C LYS A 226 9.64 -28.40 18.50
#